data_AF-A0AA51C5Q6-F1
#
_entry.id   AF-A0AA51C5Q6-F1
#
_cell.length_a   1.000
_cell.length_b   1.000
_cell.length_c   1.000
_cell.angle_alpha   90.00
_cell.angle_beta   90.00
_cell.angle_gamma   90.00
#
_symmetry.space_group_name_H-M   'P 1'
#
loop_
_entity.id
_entity.type
_entity.pdbx_description
1 polymer ?
#
loop_
_entity_poly.entity_id
_entity_poly.type
_entity_poly.pdbx_seq_one_letter_code
_entity_poly.pdbx_strand_id
1 'polypeptide(L)'
;MTLKKLATTLCCFSTLALFYLWGSIPAEAITRGIMAEAIVDALAIPRWTGEERFSDVPENHPAFSAIETARSYGIIYPGERFHPDLEATRIEALYFAFKAMGWSHEASLMGKLNFEENNEIPEYMVSYLSLGKTCVPSAPQKFLTEPKGNLTDDDLKSLVDWLLQCRQSIVWDEIFHGKYTSLRIHREKIGTPPRSWAIFVKEAPDKNSALLLQEKISLQGLPAFIANTECAFAVFVGPYSNYVKAWETLSAMPSEFVGNVVPYSEQGSNALFWAAICSIDGYYPSIITAPSQGRSLASLSNIAKKAKAEGGINGGFFASKKPIGTLLIDGEPVSPSYTSRSAIGWSDKGEAFFGNGEFRIVLRKENWIAPVPLLNTMPPQNSLALFSSEAGPLARPLPQDSQAFLLTNGHVSELNGISKAKRIVPSGSLLLAARGTGIQVVRSLLEKGNPLSVEVEWRDPVMQKSKFALQGGPMLLKDGELQSKNEGFSVNLRNQKHPRTLVGSNGKKLWWVVIDGRDPWHSNGVTLMEAARLADNLGISTLLNLDGGGSSELIWKDYIINSIPGGKERPLPYGIFFGSEEGE
;
A
#
# COMPACT_ATOMS: atom_id res chain seq x y z
N MET A 1 -33.83 -25.90 -97.50
CA MET A 1 -34.03 -24.45 -97.68
C MET A 1 -32.94 -23.74 -96.87
N THR A 2 -31.91 -23.26 -97.58
CA THR A 2 -31.10 -22.04 -97.30
C THR A 2 -30.91 -21.61 -95.83
N LEU A 3 -29.71 -21.59 -95.22
CA LEU A 3 -28.43 -20.90 -95.53
C LEU A 3 -28.12 -19.96 -94.34
N LYS A 4 -27.06 -20.23 -93.58
CA LYS A 4 -25.87 -19.35 -93.42
C LYS A 4 -25.18 -19.47 -92.06
N LYS A 5 -23.90 -19.88 -92.16
CA LYS A 5 -22.69 -19.23 -91.57
C LYS A 5 -22.53 -19.37 -90.05
N LEU A 6 -21.37 -19.67 -89.49
CA LEU A 6 -19.96 -19.75 -89.93
C LEU A 6 -19.25 -20.60 -88.83
N ALA A 7 -18.45 -21.62 -89.16
CA ALA A 7 -16.96 -21.63 -89.11
C ALA A 7 -16.32 -21.48 -87.70
N THR A 8 -15.27 -22.17 -87.24
CA THR A 8 -14.39 -23.31 -87.65
C THR A 8 -13.53 -23.59 -86.39
N THR A 9 -13.70 -24.69 -85.66
CA THR A 9 -12.90 -25.94 -85.64
C THR A 9 -11.36 -25.85 -85.60
N LEU A 10 -10.77 -26.61 -84.65
CA LEU A 10 -9.38 -27.12 -84.55
C LEU A 10 -8.27 -26.08 -84.20
N CYS A 11 -7.28 -26.33 -83.35
CA CYS A 11 -6.74 -27.56 -82.77
C CYS A 11 -5.74 -27.19 -81.63
N CYS A 12 -5.66 -28.06 -80.63
CA CYS A 12 -4.42 -28.50 -79.98
C CYS A 12 -3.62 -27.61 -78.99
N PHE A 13 -3.47 -28.21 -77.80
CA PHE A 13 -2.33 -28.22 -76.88
C PHE A 13 -2.07 -27.07 -75.91
N SER A 14 -2.21 -27.46 -74.64
CA SER A 14 -1.31 -27.15 -73.52
C SER A 14 -1.40 -25.76 -72.88
N THR A 15 -1.19 -25.76 -71.57
CA THR A 15 -1.11 -24.60 -70.66
C THR A 15 -2.46 -24.01 -70.24
N LEU A 16 -2.99 -24.49 -69.11
CA LEU A 16 -3.39 -23.66 -67.96
C LEU A 16 -3.96 -24.57 -66.84
N ALA A 17 -3.15 -25.53 -66.40
CA ALA A 17 -3.30 -26.16 -65.10
C ALA A 17 -2.30 -25.47 -64.16
N LEU A 18 -2.57 -24.23 -63.72
CA LEU A 18 -1.72 -23.51 -62.76
C LEU A 18 -2.32 -22.21 -62.24
N PHE A 19 -3.63 -22.15 -61.95
CA PHE A 19 -4.19 -21.12 -61.07
C PHE A 19 -5.35 -21.75 -60.31
N TYR A 20 -5.37 -21.58 -58.98
CA TYR A 20 -6.25 -22.20 -57.97
C TYR A 20 -5.68 -23.35 -57.13
N LEU A 21 -4.40 -23.31 -56.79
CA LEU A 21 -3.90 -23.84 -55.51
C LEU A 21 -2.80 -22.91 -54.98
N TRP A 22 -3.13 -21.64 -54.76
CA TRP A 22 -2.44 -20.91 -53.68
C TRP A 22 -3.08 -21.40 -52.38
N GLY A 23 -2.56 -22.53 -51.90
CA GLY A 23 -2.57 -22.78 -50.47
C GLY A 23 -1.91 -21.56 -49.83
N SER A 24 -2.66 -20.86 -49.00
CA SER A 24 -2.14 -19.87 -48.07
C SER A 24 -0.89 -20.45 -47.44
N ILE A 25 0.27 -19.90 -47.78
CA ILE A 25 1.50 -20.14 -47.04
C ILE A 25 1.14 -19.85 -45.59
N PRO A 26 1.25 -20.81 -44.65
CA PRO A 26 0.98 -20.52 -43.26
C PRO A 26 1.86 -19.34 -42.88
N ALA A 27 1.25 -18.26 -42.37
CA ALA A 27 2.01 -17.12 -41.89
C ALA A 27 3.06 -17.66 -40.90
N GLU A 28 4.34 -17.38 -41.16
CA GLU A 28 5.43 -17.90 -40.35
C GLU A 28 5.22 -17.41 -38.92
N ALA A 29 5.21 -18.35 -37.96
CA ALA A 29 4.94 -18.02 -36.58
C ALA A 29 6.09 -17.16 -36.02
N ILE A 30 5.74 -16.07 -35.35
CA ILE A 30 6.71 -15.18 -34.72
C ILE A 30 7.35 -15.90 -33.53
N THR A 31 8.69 -15.87 -33.47
CA THR A 31 9.43 -16.46 -32.35
C THR A 31 9.41 -15.57 -31.10
N ARG A 32 9.66 -16.16 -29.94
CA ARG A 32 9.78 -15.47 -28.65
C ARG A 32 10.85 -14.38 -28.68
N GLY A 33 11.95 -14.60 -29.40
CA GLY A 33 13.00 -13.60 -29.60
C GLY A 33 12.50 -12.36 -30.34
N ILE A 34 11.84 -12.54 -31.49
CA ILE A 34 11.28 -11.43 -32.28
C ILE A 34 10.21 -10.67 -31.46
N MET A 35 9.35 -11.40 -30.75
CA MET A 35 8.35 -10.83 -29.84
C MET A 35 9.00 -9.95 -28.76
N ALA A 36 10.04 -10.44 -28.07
CA ALA A 36 10.72 -9.69 -27.02
C ALA A 36 11.41 -8.43 -27.56
N GLU A 37 12.08 -8.52 -28.72
CA GLU A 37 12.70 -7.37 -29.40
C GLU A 37 11.67 -6.28 -29.70
N ALA A 38 10.54 -6.65 -30.30
CA ALA A 38 9.47 -5.71 -30.64
C ALA A 38 8.87 -5.02 -29.40
N ILE A 39 8.66 -5.75 -28.30
CA ILE A 39 8.12 -5.19 -27.06
C ILE A 39 9.13 -4.22 -26.41
N VAL A 40 10.40 -4.62 -26.31
CA VAL A 40 11.47 -3.79 -25.74
C VAL A 40 11.62 -2.47 -26.51
N ASP A 41 11.57 -2.54 -27.85
CA ASP A 41 11.65 -1.36 -28.71
C ASP A 41 10.42 -0.47 -28.62
N ALA A 42 9.22 -1.05 -28.71
CA ALA A 42 7.97 -0.30 -28.65
C ALA A 42 7.87 0.49 -27.33
N LEU A 43 8.30 -0.11 -26.22
CA LEU A 43 8.34 0.50 -24.89
C LEU A 43 9.54 1.42 -24.67
N ALA A 44 10.49 1.47 -25.61
CA ALA A 44 11.75 2.21 -25.50
C ALA A 44 12.51 1.90 -24.20
N ILE A 45 12.56 0.61 -23.82
CA ILE A 45 13.30 0.17 -22.64
C ILE A 45 14.80 0.36 -22.91
N PRO A 46 15.56 1.04 -22.03
CA PRO A 46 16.98 1.27 -22.27
C PRO A 46 17.75 -0.04 -22.35
N ARG A 47 18.48 -0.24 -23.45
CA ARG A 47 19.25 -1.46 -23.69
C ARG A 47 20.33 -1.65 -22.64
N TRP A 48 20.43 -2.87 -22.13
CA TRP A 48 21.51 -3.28 -21.23
C TRP A 48 22.81 -3.48 -22.01
N THR A 49 23.91 -2.94 -21.48
CA THR A 49 25.24 -3.00 -22.10
C THR A 49 26.32 -3.56 -21.18
N GLY A 50 25.93 -4.21 -20.07
CA GLY A 50 26.89 -4.79 -19.12
C GLY A 50 27.51 -6.10 -19.61
N GLU A 51 28.33 -6.72 -18.76
CA GLU A 51 29.14 -7.90 -19.12
C GLU A 51 28.48 -9.25 -18.80
N GLU A 52 27.45 -9.28 -17.96
CA GLU A 52 26.72 -10.53 -17.68
C GLU A 52 25.97 -11.02 -18.94
N ARG A 53 25.92 -12.36 -19.10
CA ARG A 53 25.39 -13.03 -20.29
C ARG A 53 24.40 -14.12 -19.90
N PHE A 54 23.28 -14.19 -20.60
CA PHE A 54 22.29 -15.24 -20.50
C PHE A 54 22.70 -16.41 -21.39
N SER A 55 23.14 -17.50 -20.79
CA SER A 55 23.62 -18.69 -21.52
C SER A 55 22.60 -19.34 -22.46
N ASP A 56 21.32 -19.00 -22.33
CA ASP A 56 20.23 -19.52 -23.16
C ASP A 56 20.10 -18.80 -24.52
N VAL A 57 20.83 -17.69 -24.74
CA VAL A 57 20.77 -16.91 -25.98
C VAL A 57 22.17 -16.71 -26.55
N PRO A 58 22.47 -17.22 -27.76
CA PRO A 58 23.75 -16.97 -28.42
C PRO A 58 23.99 -15.47 -28.68
N GLU A 59 25.22 -14.99 -28.51
CA GLU A 59 25.55 -13.55 -28.72
C GLU A 59 25.29 -13.06 -30.15
N ASN A 60 25.29 -13.97 -31.13
CA ASN A 60 24.99 -13.67 -32.53
C ASN A 60 23.48 -13.77 -32.87
N HIS A 61 22.62 -14.11 -31.91
CA HIS A 61 21.18 -14.17 -32.11
C HIS A 61 20.63 -12.74 -32.36
N PRO A 62 19.75 -12.52 -33.34
CA PRO A 62 19.28 -11.17 -33.70
C PRO A 62 18.58 -10.43 -32.54
N ALA A 63 17.84 -11.16 -31.70
CA ALA A 63 17.17 -10.60 -30.51
C ALA A 63 18.03 -10.60 -29.24
N PHE A 64 19.33 -10.91 -29.33
CA PHE A 64 20.22 -11.07 -28.18
C PHE A 64 20.16 -9.85 -27.24
N SER A 65 20.28 -8.65 -27.80
CA SER A 65 20.28 -7.42 -27.02
C SER A 65 18.97 -7.21 -26.24
N ALA A 66 17.80 -7.46 -26.84
CA ALA A 66 16.53 -7.27 -26.13
C ALA A 66 16.33 -8.31 -25.04
N ILE A 67 16.72 -9.56 -25.28
CA ILE A 67 16.54 -10.63 -24.30
C ILE A 67 17.46 -10.41 -23.09
N GLU A 68 18.72 -10.02 -23.31
CA GLU A 68 19.63 -9.61 -22.23
C GLU A 68 19.09 -8.41 -21.45
N THR A 69 18.50 -7.45 -22.17
CA THR A 69 17.82 -6.30 -21.54
C THR A 69 16.66 -6.80 -20.68
N ALA A 70 15.73 -7.57 -21.24
CA ALA A 70 14.58 -8.06 -20.50
C ALA A 70 14.97 -8.87 -19.26
N ARG A 71 16.03 -9.68 -19.34
CA ARG A 71 16.57 -10.42 -18.21
C ARG A 71 17.21 -9.52 -17.16
N SER A 72 18.03 -8.54 -17.56
CA SER A 72 18.71 -7.64 -16.62
C SER A 72 17.76 -6.74 -15.84
N TYR A 73 16.57 -6.45 -16.39
CA TYR A 73 15.49 -5.77 -15.66
C TYR A 73 14.58 -6.72 -14.87
N GLY A 74 14.73 -8.05 -14.99
CA GLY A 74 13.87 -9.03 -14.33
C GLY A 74 12.51 -9.26 -15.00
N ILE A 75 12.30 -8.75 -16.23
CA ILE A 75 11.12 -9.08 -17.06
C ILE A 75 11.11 -10.58 -17.34
N ILE A 76 12.28 -11.13 -17.68
CA ILE A 76 12.53 -12.57 -17.67
C ILE A 76 13.08 -12.91 -16.29
N TYR A 77 12.46 -13.88 -15.60
CA TYR A 77 12.85 -14.20 -14.24
C TYR A 77 14.26 -14.82 -14.21
N PRO A 78 15.13 -14.50 -13.22
CA PRO A 78 16.50 -15.02 -13.17
C PRO A 78 16.61 -16.55 -13.27
N GLY A 79 15.66 -17.30 -12.70
CA GLY A 79 15.64 -18.76 -12.75
C GLY A 79 15.08 -19.38 -14.04
N GLU A 80 14.59 -18.57 -14.99
CA GLU A 80 13.89 -19.04 -16.18
C GLU A 80 14.85 -19.27 -17.37
N ARG A 81 14.52 -20.25 -18.22
CA ARG A 81 15.05 -20.39 -19.59
C ARG A 81 14.03 -19.79 -20.56
N PHE A 82 14.49 -18.92 -21.46
CA PHE A 82 13.64 -18.13 -22.34
C PHE A 82 13.35 -18.80 -23.68
N HIS A 83 14.29 -19.59 -24.23
CA HIS A 83 14.19 -20.33 -25.49
C HIS A 83 13.74 -19.44 -26.67
N PRO A 84 14.63 -18.58 -27.19
CA PRO A 84 14.26 -17.49 -28.12
C PRO A 84 13.70 -17.95 -29.47
N ASP A 85 14.08 -19.15 -29.93
CA ASP A 85 13.69 -19.69 -31.23
C ASP A 85 12.32 -20.41 -31.21
N LEU A 86 11.70 -20.60 -30.04
CA LEU A 86 10.36 -21.18 -29.97
C LEU A 86 9.32 -20.16 -30.44
N GLU A 87 8.24 -20.68 -31.05
CA GLU A 87 7.07 -19.89 -31.43
C GLU A 87 6.44 -19.24 -30.20
N ALA A 88 6.07 -17.97 -30.30
CA ALA A 88 5.39 -17.25 -29.24
C ALA A 88 3.87 -17.28 -29.43
N THR A 89 3.14 -17.45 -28.34
CA THR A 89 1.68 -17.33 -28.31
C THR A 89 1.25 -15.91 -27.97
N ARG A 90 0.01 -15.54 -28.29
CA ARG A 90 -0.56 -14.23 -27.94
C ARG A 90 -0.58 -13.98 -26.43
N ILE A 91 -0.85 -15.01 -25.62
CA ILE A 91 -0.86 -14.86 -24.15
C ILE A 91 0.53 -14.67 -23.56
N GLU A 92 1.56 -15.32 -24.10
CA GLU A 92 2.95 -15.08 -23.70
C GLU A 92 3.36 -13.64 -24.03
N ALA A 93 2.95 -13.13 -25.19
CA ALA A 93 3.20 -11.75 -25.58
C ALA A 93 2.50 -10.74 -24.68
N LEU A 94 1.24 -10.99 -24.30
CA LEU A 94 0.50 -10.14 -23.37
C LEU A 94 1.12 -10.15 -21.97
N TYR A 95 1.48 -11.34 -21.47
CA TYR A 95 2.20 -11.53 -20.21
C TYR A 95 3.52 -10.74 -20.19
N PHE A 96 4.34 -10.91 -21.23
CA PHE A 96 5.64 -10.24 -21.33
C PHE A 96 5.47 -8.72 -21.43
N ALA A 97 4.51 -8.25 -22.23
CA ALA A 97 4.18 -6.83 -22.39
C ALA A 97 3.83 -6.15 -21.06
N PHE A 98 2.91 -6.72 -20.27
CA PHE A 98 2.54 -6.14 -18.98
C PHE A 98 3.69 -6.13 -17.98
N LYS A 99 4.50 -7.19 -17.93
CA LYS A 99 5.71 -7.19 -17.10
C LYS A 99 6.67 -6.08 -17.51
N ALA A 100 6.90 -5.92 -18.81
CA ALA A 100 7.77 -4.87 -19.36
C ALA A 100 7.26 -3.45 -19.08
N MET A 101 5.94 -3.25 -19.03
CA MET A 101 5.33 -1.97 -18.66
C MET A 101 5.36 -1.66 -17.16
N GLY A 102 5.71 -2.63 -16.31
CA GLY A 102 5.67 -2.49 -14.84
C GLY A 102 4.28 -2.67 -14.24
N TRP A 103 3.47 -3.56 -14.82
CA TRP A 103 2.05 -3.81 -14.46
C TRP A 103 1.84 -5.21 -13.82
N SER A 104 2.90 -5.80 -13.27
CA SER A 104 2.85 -7.13 -12.65
C SER A 104 2.04 -7.14 -11.34
N HIS A 105 2.01 -6.03 -10.63
CA HIS A 105 1.30 -5.91 -9.35
C HIS A 105 -0.22 -6.00 -9.57
N GLU A 106 -0.74 -5.28 -10.56
CA GLU A 106 -2.16 -5.26 -10.93
C GLU A 106 -2.63 -6.65 -11.38
N ALA A 107 -1.82 -7.34 -12.19
CA ALA A 107 -2.10 -8.72 -12.58
C ALA A 107 -2.15 -9.65 -11.35
N SER A 108 -1.24 -9.48 -10.37
CA SER A 108 -1.31 -10.25 -9.12
C SER A 108 -2.58 -9.98 -8.32
N LEU A 109 -3.04 -8.72 -8.27
CA LEU A 109 -4.29 -8.36 -7.58
C LEU A 109 -5.52 -8.95 -8.27
N MET A 110 -5.58 -8.89 -9.60
CA MET A 110 -6.66 -9.51 -10.38
C MET A 110 -6.82 -10.99 -10.04
N GLY A 111 -5.71 -11.73 -9.97
CA GLY A 111 -5.72 -13.15 -9.60
C GLY A 111 -6.18 -13.43 -8.17
N LYS A 112 -6.16 -12.43 -7.27
CA LYS A 112 -6.61 -12.57 -5.87
C LYS A 112 -8.05 -12.11 -5.67
N LEU A 113 -8.44 -11.01 -6.31
CA LEU A 113 -9.71 -10.32 -6.04
C LEU A 113 -10.84 -10.76 -6.97
N ASN A 114 -10.51 -11.21 -8.18
CA ASN A 114 -11.48 -11.62 -9.18
C ASN A 114 -10.86 -12.72 -10.06
N PHE A 115 -10.53 -13.85 -9.44
CA PHE A 115 -9.95 -14.99 -10.13
C PHE A 115 -10.96 -15.58 -11.13
N GLU A 116 -10.63 -15.51 -12.41
CA GLU A 116 -11.34 -16.23 -13.47
C GLU A 116 -10.63 -17.57 -13.67
N GLU A 117 -11.31 -18.70 -13.41
CA GLU A 117 -10.75 -20.00 -13.77
C GLU A 117 -10.68 -20.14 -15.30
N ASN A 118 -9.53 -20.56 -15.81
CA ASN A 118 -9.37 -20.93 -17.21
C ASN A 118 -8.44 -22.15 -17.31
N ASN A 119 -9.02 -23.32 -17.56
CA ASN A 119 -8.27 -24.59 -17.64
C ASN A 119 -7.39 -24.70 -18.90
N GLU A 120 -7.50 -23.77 -19.85
CA GLU A 120 -6.76 -23.82 -21.11
C GLU A 120 -5.46 -23.01 -21.09
N ILE A 121 -5.33 -22.06 -20.16
CA ILE A 121 -4.22 -21.12 -20.02
C ILE A 121 -3.52 -21.37 -18.67
N PRO A 122 -2.17 -21.29 -18.58
CA PRO A 122 -1.49 -21.39 -17.30
C PRO A 122 -2.02 -20.35 -16.29
N GLU A 123 -2.29 -20.79 -15.06
CA GLU A 123 -2.93 -19.98 -14.00
C GLU A 123 -2.27 -18.61 -13.81
N TYR A 124 -0.93 -18.57 -13.81
CA TYR A 124 -0.16 -17.33 -13.62
C TYR A 124 -0.31 -16.32 -14.77
N MET A 125 -0.81 -16.73 -15.94
CA MET A 125 -1.07 -15.87 -17.10
C MET A 125 -2.53 -15.40 -17.19
N VAL A 126 -3.47 -16.08 -16.52
CA VAL A 126 -4.91 -15.77 -16.65
C VAL A 126 -5.19 -14.34 -16.20
N SER A 127 -4.56 -13.88 -15.12
CA SER A 127 -4.77 -12.51 -14.63
C SER A 127 -4.32 -11.43 -15.61
N TYR A 128 -3.32 -11.71 -16.46
CA TYR A 128 -2.86 -10.79 -17.49
C TYR A 128 -3.86 -10.69 -18.65
N LEU A 129 -4.56 -11.79 -18.95
CA LEU A 129 -5.69 -11.78 -19.88
C LEU A 129 -6.82 -10.91 -19.35
N SER A 130 -7.24 -11.10 -18.09
CA SER A 130 -8.31 -10.30 -17.47
C SER A 130 -7.94 -8.82 -17.36
N LEU A 131 -6.67 -8.52 -17.06
CA LEU A 131 -6.15 -7.15 -17.07
C LEU A 131 -6.18 -6.54 -18.49
N GLY A 132 -5.79 -7.30 -19.52
CA GLY A 132 -5.89 -6.88 -20.92
C GLY A 132 -7.32 -6.56 -21.38
N LYS A 133 -8.33 -7.23 -20.82
CA LYS A 133 -9.75 -6.93 -21.09
C LYS A 133 -10.22 -5.63 -20.43
N THR A 134 -9.71 -5.33 -19.23
CA THR A 134 -10.25 -4.29 -18.34
C THR A 134 -9.47 -2.98 -18.38
N CYS A 135 -8.20 -3.01 -18.82
CA CYS A 135 -7.44 -1.78 -19.03
C CYS A 135 -7.94 -1.00 -20.25
N VAL A 136 -7.66 0.30 -20.26
CA VAL A 136 -7.96 1.22 -21.36
C VAL A 136 -6.65 1.86 -21.81
N PRO A 137 -6.23 1.72 -23.09
CA PRO A 137 -6.88 0.93 -24.14
C PRO A 137 -6.79 -0.57 -23.87
N SER A 138 -7.86 -1.31 -24.18
CA SER A 138 -7.89 -2.77 -24.05
C SER A 138 -6.91 -3.42 -25.03
N ALA A 139 -6.36 -4.58 -24.64
CA ALA A 139 -5.46 -5.36 -25.49
C ALA A 139 -6.13 -5.76 -26.81
N PRO A 140 -5.35 -6.01 -27.89
CA PRO A 140 -5.93 -6.32 -29.19
C PRO A 140 -6.87 -7.53 -29.12
N GLN A 141 -8.04 -7.44 -29.77
CA GLN A 141 -9.14 -8.39 -29.58
C GLN A 141 -8.73 -9.86 -29.77
N LYS A 142 -7.88 -10.17 -30.76
CA LYS A 142 -7.38 -11.53 -31.01
C LYS A 142 -6.58 -12.11 -29.84
N PHE A 143 -5.87 -11.27 -29.08
CA PHE A 143 -5.12 -11.70 -27.89
C PHE A 143 -6.08 -12.10 -26.77
N LEU A 144 -7.28 -11.51 -26.74
CA LEU A 144 -8.31 -11.78 -25.75
C LEU A 144 -9.17 -13.00 -26.12
N THR A 145 -9.46 -13.20 -27.41
CA THR A 145 -10.35 -14.28 -27.89
C THR A 145 -9.61 -15.55 -28.29
N GLU A 146 -8.37 -15.45 -28.77
CA GLU A 146 -7.55 -16.57 -29.23
C GLU A 146 -6.15 -16.58 -28.56
N PRO A 147 -6.09 -16.55 -27.21
CA PRO A 147 -4.85 -16.32 -26.46
C PRO A 147 -3.74 -17.36 -26.70
N LYS A 148 -4.11 -18.60 -27.04
CA LYS A 148 -3.17 -19.70 -27.26
C LYS A 148 -2.63 -19.79 -28.68
N GLY A 149 -3.22 -19.05 -29.61
CA GLY A 149 -2.75 -19.07 -31.00
C GLY A 149 -1.36 -18.48 -31.10
N ASN A 150 -0.56 -19.02 -32.02
CA ASN A 150 0.74 -18.48 -32.37
C ASN A 150 0.61 -17.04 -32.88
N LEU A 151 1.59 -16.22 -32.54
CA LEU A 151 1.71 -14.87 -33.05
C LEU A 151 2.00 -14.90 -34.55
N THR A 152 1.28 -14.06 -35.29
CA THR A 152 1.53 -13.75 -36.70
C THR A 152 2.13 -12.34 -36.84
N ASP A 153 2.64 -11.98 -38.02
CA ASP A 153 3.11 -10.61 -38.31
C ASP A 153 2.04 -9.54 -38.01
N ASP A 154 0.78 -9.80 -38.37
CA ASP A 154 -0.35 -8.90 -38.11
C ASP A 154 -0.64 -8.76 -36.60
N ASP A 155 -0.51 -9.85 -35.84
CA ASP A 155 -0.64 -9.80 -34.39
C ASP A 155 0.49 -8.99 -33.75
N LEU A 156 1.73 -9.17 -34.23
CA LEU A 156 2.90 -8.42 -33.75
C LEU A 156 2.75 -6.92 -34.02
N LYS A 157 2.28 -6.54 -35.21
CA LYS A 157 1.97 -5.14 -35.53
C LYS A 157 0.89 -4.57 -34.60
N SER A 158 -0.19 -5.31 -34.40
CA SER A 158 -1.29 -4.90 -33.52
C SER A 158 -0.83 -4.75 -32.07
N LEU A 159 0.06 -5.63 -31.60
CA LEU A 159 0.68 -5.54 -30.28
C LEU A 159 1.52 -4.27 -30.14
N VAL A 160 2.39 -3.99 -31.12
CA VAL A 160 3.23 -2.78 -31.11
C VAL A 160 2.37 -1.51 -31.11
N ASP A 161 1.35 -1.45 -31.96
CA ASP A 161 0.42 -0.33 -32.01
C ASP A 161 -0.30 -0.13 -30.66
N TRP A 162 -0.74 -1.21 -30.02
CA TRP A 162 -1.34 -1.16 -28.68
C TRP A 162 -0.34 -0.67 -27.62
N LEU A 163 0.89 -1.18 -27.61
CA LEU A 163 1.93 -0.74 -26.67
C LEU A 163 2.22 0.76 -26.81
N LEU A 164 2.27 1.28 -28.04
CA LEU A 164 2.45 2.72 -28.29
C LEU A 164 1.27 3.56 -27.78
N GLN A 165 0.03 3.05 -27.85
CA GLN A 165 -1.14 3.70 -27.23
C GLN A 165 -1.05 3.64 -25.69
N CYS A 166 -0.65 2.50 -25.13
CA CYS A 166 -0.48 2.32 -23.70
C CYS A 166 0.54 3.30 -23.11
N ARG A 167 1.66 3.53 -23.82
CA ARG A 167 2.67 4.54 -23.43
C ARG A 167 2.09 5.93 -23.26
N GLN A 168 1.03 6.26 -23.99
CA GLN A 168 0.40 7.58 -23.94
C GLN A 168 -0.61 7.67 -22.79
N SER A 169 -1.40 6.62 -22.54
CA SER A 169 -2.60 6.77 -21.71
C SER A 169 -3.19 5.48 -21.11
N ILE A 170 -2.40 4.42 -20.89
CA ILE A 170 -2.96 3.22 -20.25
C ILE A 170 -3.51 3.54 -18.85
N VAL A 171 -4.73 3.11 -18.56
CA VAL A 171 -5.41 3.24 -17.27
C VAL A 171 -6.16 1.95 -16.95
N TRP A 172 -6.25 1.62 -15.68
CA TRP A 172 -7.10 0.57 -15.12
C TRP A 172 -7.74 1.11 -13.84
N ASP A 173 -9.06 1.00 -13.72
CA ASP A 173 -9.83 1.56 -12.61
C ASP A 173 -11.01 0.63 -12.32
N GLU A 174 -10.95 -0.09 -11.20
CA GLU A 174 -11.90 -1.13 -10.85
C GLU A 174 -12.48 -0.90 -9.45
N ILE A 175 -13.74 -1.27 -9.26
CA ILE A 175 -14.43 -1.23 -7.98
C ILE A 175 -14.85 -2.63 -7.59
N PHE A 176 -14.36 -3.08 -6.44
CA PHE A 176 -14.70 -4.35 -5.82
C PHE A 176 -15.65 -4.12 -4.65
N HIS A 177 -16.68 -4.95 -4.56
CA HIS A 177 -17.69 -4.86 -3.51
C HIS A 177 -17.49 -5.95 -2.44
N GLY A 178 -17.53 -5.52 -1.19
CA GLY A 178 -17.48 -6.34 0.01
C GLY A 178 -18.81 -6.36 0.76
N LYS A 179 -18.82 -7.05 1.89
CA LYS A 179 -19.95 -7.11 2.82
C LYS A 179 -20.16 -5.77 3.53
N TYR A 180 -19.07 -5.08 3.90
CA TYR A 180 -19.09 -3.84 4.69
C TYR A 180 -18.42 -2.66 3.98
N THR A 181 -17.68 -2.95 2.90
CA THR A 181 -16.82 -1.98 2.22
C THR A 181 -16.92 -2.06 0.71
N SER A 182 -16.53 -0.99 0.05
CA SER A 182 -16.14 -0.98 -1.37
C SER A 182 -14.66 -0.61 -1.47
N LEU A 183 -13.92 -1.31 -2.31
CA LEU A 183 -12.52 -1.05 -2.63
C LEU A 183 -12.43 -0.57 -4.09
N ARG A 184 -11.90 0.63 -4.31
CA ARG A 184 -11.54 1.12 -5.65
C ARG A 184 -10.03 1.04 -5.82
N ILE A 185 -9.57 0.49 -6.94
CA ILE A 185 -8.15 0.39 -7.29
C ILE A 185 -7.94 1.10 -8.61
N HIS A 186 -6.88 1.90 -8.69
CA HIS A 186 -6.56 2.67 -9.88
C HIS A 186 -5.07 2.59 -10.19
N ARG A 187 -4.76 2.33 -11.46
CA ARG A 187 -3.42 2.34 -12.02
C ARG A 187 -3.41 3.14 -13.33
N GLU A 188 -2.49 4.09 -13.47
CA GLU A 188 -2.36 4.87 -14.72
C GLU A 188 -0.90 5.02 -15.18
N LYS A 189 -0.73 5.07 -16.51
CA LYS A 189 0.53 5.20 -17.27
C LYS A 189 1.46 3.99 -17.12
N ILE A 190 2.41 3.87 -18.03
CA ILE A 190 3.49 2.88 -17.89
C ILE A 190 4.58 3.38 -16.94
N GLY A 191 5.28 2.44 -16.32
CA GLY A 191 6.44 2.74 -15.50
C GLY A 191 7.68 3.09 -16.29
N THR A 192 8.63 3.71 -15.59
CA THR A 192 9.99 3.90 -16.07
C THR A 192 10.87 2.79 -15.47
N PRO A 193 11.49 1.93 -16.28
CA PRO A 193 12.41 0.91 -15.78
C PRO A 193 13.53 1.54 -14.92
N PRO A 194 13.87 0.98 -13.76
CA PRO A 194 14.84 1.58 -12.85
C PRO A 194 16.27 1.36 -13.36
N ARG A 195 17.18 2.31 -13.09
CA ARG A 195 18.60 2.20 -13.49
C ARG A 195 19.43 1.27 -12.60
N SER A 196 18.92 0.99 -11.41
CA SER A 196 19.59 0.15 -10.43
C SER A 196 18.60 -0.41 -9.42
N TRP A 197 19.00 -1.50 -8.78
CA TRP A 197 18.31 -2.19 -7.71
C TRP A 197 19.20 -2.24 -6.48
N ALA A 198 18.58 -2.31 -5.32
CA ALA A 198 19.27 -2.59 -4.06
C ALA A 198 18.49 -3.66 -3.30
N ILE A 199 19.17 -4.37 -2.41
CA ILE A 199 18.51 -5.29 -1.50
C ILE A 199 18.13 -4.49 -0.27
N PHE A 200 16.84 -4.23 -0.06
CA PHE A 200 16.33 -3.66 1.17
C PHE A 200 16.35 -4.71 2.27
N VAL A 201 17.09 -4.47 3.35
CA VAL A 201 17.22 -5.42 4.46
C VAL A 201 16.20 -5.08 5.55
N LYS A 202 16.30 -3.89 6.15
CA LYS A 202 15.33 -3.40 7.13
C LYS A 202 15.48 -1.90 7.37
N GLU A 203 14.42 -1.32 7.93
CA GLU A 203 14.49 -0.02 8.60
C GLU A 203 14.88 -0.19 10.07
N ALA A 204 15.82 0.64 10.52
CA ALA A 204 16.22 0.75 11.90
C ALA A 204 15.55 1.98 12.56
N PRO A 205 15.19 1.89 13.86
CA PRO A 205 14.50 2.95 14.57
C PRO A 205 15.39 4.17 14.86
N ASP A 206 16.71 3.99 14.83
CA ASP A 206 17.70 5.02 15.08
C ASP A 206 18.98 4.77 14.27
N LYS A 207 19.80 5.82 14.13
CA LYS A 207 21.00 5.80 13.30
C LYS A 207 22.06 4.81 13.80
N ASN A 208 22.20 4.64 15.11
CA ASN A 208 23.22 3.73 15.67
C ASN A 208 22.83 2.27 15.39
N SER A 209 21.56 1.93 15.57
CA SER A 209 21.03 0.62 15.20
C SER A 209 21.21 0.31 13.70
N ALA A 210 21.09 1.33 12.84
CA ALA A 210 21.35 1.19 11.40
C ALA A 210 22.83 0.94 11.10
N LEU A 211 23.73 1.72 11.72
CA LEU A 211 25.19 1.60 11.57
C LEU A 211 25.69 0.22 12.00
N LEU A 212 25.21 -0.29 13.14
CA LEU A 212 25.57 -1.62 13.62
C LEU A 212 25.14 -2.72 12.63
N LEU A 213 23.95 -2.61 12.05
CA LEU A 213 23.53 -3.57 11.03
C LEU A 213 24.37 -3.46 9.76
N GLN A 214 24.61 -2.24 9.27
CA GLN A 214 25.43 -1.99 8.10
C GLN A 214 26.82 -2.62 8.28
N GLU A 215 27.50 -2.36 9.40
CA GLU A 215 28.81 -2.92 9.71
C GLU A 215 28.78 -4.45 9.73
N LYS A 216 27.77 -5.05 10.36
CA LYS A 216 27.61 -6.50 10.41
C LYS A 216 27.50 -7.13 9.02
N ILE A 217 26.77 -6.50 8.11
CA ILE A 217 26.63 -6.96 6.72
C ILE A 217 27.94 -6.74 5.95
N SER A 218 28.58 -5.58 6.11
CA SER A 218 29.87 -5.28 5.47
C SER A 218 30.98 -6.26 5.85
N LEU A 219 30.97 -6.78 7.09
CA LEU A 219 31.89 -7.84 7.53
C LEU A 219 31.71 -9.17 6.78
N GLN A 220 30.58 -9.39 6.11
CA GLN A 220 30.37 -10.53 5.21
C GLN A 220 30.91 -10.28 3.79
N GLY A 221 31.58 -9.15 3.55
CA GLY A 221 32.07 -8.75 2.22
C GLY A 221 31.00 -8.15 1.31
N LEU A 222 29.83 -7.82 1.85
CA LEU A 222 28.71 -7.26 1.08
C LEU A 222 28.70 -5.72 1.14
N PRO A 223 28.44 -5.01 0.03
CA PRO A 223 28.46 -3.54 0.00
C PRO A 223 27.20 -2.96 0.65
N ALA A 224 27.19 -2.80 1.97
CA ALA A 224 26.05 -2.28 2.71
C ALA A 224 26.10 -0.75 2.88
N PHE A 225 24.95 -0.08 2.75
CA PHE A 225 24.82 1.36 2.95
C PHE A 225 23.49 1.72 3.64
N ILE A 226 23.40 2.97 4.14
CA ILE A 226 22.22 3.49 4.83
C ILE A 226 21.63 4.63 4.01
N ALA A 227 20.30 4.60 3.80
CA ALA A 227 19.55 5.73 3.27
C ALA A 227 18.61 6.29 4.34
N ASN A 228 18.53 7.62 4.42
CA ASN A 228 17.58 8.29 5.31
C ASN A 228 16.18 8.21 4.71
N THR A 229 15.20 7.79 5.50
CA THR A 229 13.77 7.89 5.16
C THR A 229 13.10 8.98 6.02
N GLU A 230 11.82 9.27 5.78
CA GLU A 230 11.09 10.32 6.52
C GLU A 230 11.10 10.13 8.05
N CYS A 231 11.10 8.88 8.52
CA CYS A 231 10.97 8.55 9.96
C CYS A 231 11.95 7.47 10.45
N ALA A 232 12.82 6.95 9.59
CA ALA A 232 13.70 5.81 9.91
C ALA A 232 14.99 5.82 9.07
N PHE A 233 15.91 4.92 9.39
CA PHE A 233 17.15 4.69 8.65
C PHE A 233 17.08 3.32 7.97
N ALA A 234 17.00 3.29 6.64
CA ALA A 234 16.90 2.05 5.87
C ALA A 234 18.30 1.53 5.52
N VAL A 235 18.54 0.24 5.77
CA VAL A 235 19.80 -0.44 5.44
C VAL A 235 19.62 -1.26 4.17
N PHE A 236 20.54 -1.07 3.22
CA PHE A 236 20.54 -1.70 1.91
C PHE A 236 21.86 -2.43 1.62
N VAL A 237 21.84 -3.34 0.65
CA VAL A 237 23.03 -3.92 0.01
C VAL A 237 23.02 -3.62 -1.49
N GLY A 238 24.15 -3.16 -2.04
CA GLY A 238 24.30 -2.73 -3.44
C GLY A 238 24.77 -1.26 -3.54
N PRO A 239 24.25 -0.45 -4.48
CA PRO A 239 23.28 -0.79 -5.53
C PRO A 239 23.90 -1.61 -6.68
N TYR A 240 23.05 -2.31 -7.43
CA TYR A 240 23.39 -3.11 -8.60
C TYR A 240 22.68 -2.55 -9.83
N SER A 241 23.37 -2.43 -10.95
CA SER A 241 22.78 -2.01 -12.23
C SER A 241 22.05 -3.14 -12.98
N ASN A 242 22.02 -4.34 -12.40
CA ASN A 242 21.37 -5.53 -12.96
C ASN A 242 20.53 -6.22 -11.87
N TYR A 243 19.25 -6.46 -12.14
CA TYR A 243 18.31 -7.13 -11.23
C TYR A 243 18.76 -8.55 -10.88
N VAL A 244 19.24 -9.32 -11.87
CA VAL A 244 19.74 -10.70 -11.69
C VAL A 244 20.87 -10.70 -10.67
N LYS A 245 21.79 -9.74 -10.77
CA LYS A 245 22.91 -9.64 -9.82
C LYS A 245 22.44 -9.35 -8.39
N ALA A 246 21.45 -8.47 -8.23
CA ALA A 246 20.85 -8.20 -6.93
C ALA A 246 20.14 -9.45 -6.38
N TRP A 247 19.43 -10.19 -7.22
CA TRP A 247 18.73 -11.41 -6.87
C TRP A 247 19.68 -12.56 -6.47
N GLU A 248 20.75 -12.76 -7.23
CA GLU A 248 21.80 -13.73 -6.91
C GLU A 248 22.50 -13.38 -5.61
N THR A 249 22.81 -12.08 -5.42
CA THR A 249 23.42 -11.61 -4.18
C THR A 249 22.52 -11.89 -3.00
N LEU A 250 21.22 -11.53 -3.07
CA LEU A 250 20.24 -11.85 -2.03
C LEU A 250 20.17 -13.35 -1.73
N SER A 251 20.15 -14.18 -2.78
CA SER A 251 20.08 -15.64 -2.65
C SER A 251 21.33 -16.23 -1.97
N ALA A 252 22.47 -15.55 -2.08
CA ALA A 252 23.73 -15.94 -1.44
C ALA A 252 23.93 -15.29 -0.06
N MET A 253 23.08 -14.34 0.36
CA MET A 253 23.21 -13.70 1.67
C MET A 253 22.99 -14.72 2.81
N PRO A 254 23.74 -14.60 3.93
CA PRO A 254 23.47 -15.40 5.12
C PRO A 254 22.00 -15.29 5.56
N SER A 255 21.40 -16.41 6.00
CA SER A 255 19.97 -16.50 6.32
C SER A 255 19.49 -15.57 7.44
N GLU A 256 20.41 -15.07 8.26
CA GLU A 256 20.15 -14.03 9.27
C GLU A 256 19.82 -12.65 8.67
N PHE A 257 20.18 -12.42 7.41
CA PHE A 257 19.88 -11.21 6.66
C PHE A 257 18.80 -11.49 5.62
N VAL A 258 17.55 -11.38 6.06
CA VAL A 258 16.40 -11.42 5.14
C VAL A 258 16.23 -10.04 4.51
N GLY A 259 15.98 -9.99 3.20
CA GLY A 259 15.73 -8.76 2.48
C GLY A 259 14.94 -9.00 1.20
N ASN A 260 14.67 -7.92 0.47
CA ASN A 260 13.98 -7.94 -0.83
C ASN A 260 14.74 -7.10 -1.84
N VAL A 261 14.84 -7.57 -3.08
CA VAL A 261 15.34 -6.74 -4.18
C VAL A 261 14.29 -5.69 -4.53
N VAL A 262 14.68 -4.43 -4.47
CA VAL A 262 13.80 -3.29 -4.78
C VAL A 262 14.48 -2.35 -5.78
N PRO A 263 13.71 -1.63 -6.60
CA PRO A 263 14.23 -0.51 -7.38
C PRO A 263 14.92 0.51 -6.47
N TYR A 264 16.08 0.99 -6.90
CA TYR A 264 16.83 2.03 -6.19
C TYR A 264 17.39 2.99 -7.22
N SER A 265 16.62 4.02 -7.58
CA SER A 265 17.05 5.02 -8.55
C SER A 265 16.38 6.37 -8.28
N GLU A 266 17.09 7.47 -8.57
CA GLU A 266 16.54 8.84 -8.53
C GLU A 266 15.67 9.16 -9.76
N GLN A 267 15.54 8.23 -10.70
CA GLN A 267 14.76 8.45 -11.91
C GLN A 267 13.27 8.57 -11.59
N GLY A 268 12.68 9.67 -12.04
CA GLY A 268 11.24 9.88 -11.91
C GLY A 268 10.42 9.01 -12.87
N SER A 269 9.18 8.80 -12.49
CA SER A 269 8.14 8.22 -13.32
C SER A 269 6.82 8.94 -13.08
N ASN A 270 5.93 8.88 -14.07
CA ASN A 270 4.56 9.36 -13.95
C ASN A 270 3.57 8.22 -13.69
N ALA A 271 4.04 6.97 -13.63
CA ALA A 271 3.23 5.84 -13.19
C ALA A 271 2.71 6.08 -11.78
N LEU A 272 1.41 5.85 -11.61
CA LEU A 272 0.71 6.07 -10.36
C LEU A 272 -0.24 4.90 -10.10
N PHE A 273 -0.11 4.33 -8.90
CA PHE A 273 -1.06 3.40 -8.32
C PHE A 273 -1.64 3.99 -7.04
N TRP A 274 -2.95 3.89 -6.87
CA TRP A 274 -3.62 4.15 -5.60
C TRP A 274 -4.81 3.21 -5.40
N ALA A 275 -5.14 2.95 -4.14
CA ALA A 275 -6.32 2.20 -3.75
C ALA A 275 -7.06 2.94 -2.64
N ALA A 276 -8.39 2.94 -2.72
CA ALA A 276 -9.27 3.63 -1.78
C ALA A 276 -10.32 2.67 -1.24
N ILE A 277 -10.40 2.53 0.08
CA ILE A 277 -11.45 1.78 0.78
C ILE A 277 -12.45 2.75 1.43
N CYS A 278 -13.72 2.42 1.30
CA CYS A 278 -14.83 3.18 1.88
C CYS A 278 -15.83 2.19 2.50
N SER A 279 -16.40 2.53 3.65
CA SER A 279 -17.54 1.79 4.22
C SER A 279 -18.77 1.97 3.33
N ILE A 280 -19.60 0.92 3.24
CA ILE A 280 -20.94 1.06 2.68
C ILE A 280 -21.87 1.76 3.69
N ASP A 281 -23.02 2.23 3.22
CA ASP A 281 -23.94 3.02 4.04
C ASP A 281 -24.39 2.24 5.29
N GLY A 282 -24.34 2.88 6.46
CA GLY A 282 -24.66 2.28 7.75
C GLY A 282 -23.48 1.64 8.50
N TYR A 283 -22.30 1.56 7.88
CA TYR A 283 -21.08 1.06 8.52
C TYR A 283 -20.02 2.17 8.65
N TYR A 284 -19.15 2.02 9.65
CA TYR A 284 -18.03 2.91 9.90
C TYR A 284 -16.80 2.10 10.35
N PRO A 285 -15.58 2.63 10.16
CA PRO A 285 -14.38 1.95 10.61
C PRO A 285 -14.21 1.99 12.13
N SER A 286 -13.54 0.98 12.67
CA SER A 286 -13.04 0.94 14.05
C SER A 286 -11.52 1.22 14.08
N ILE A 287 -11.00 1.59 15.25
CA ILE A 287 -9.56 1.66 15.51
C ILE A 287 -9.19 0.47 16.39
N ILE A 288 -8.20 -0.32 15.97
CA ILE A 288 -7.73 -1.46 16.76
C ILE A 288 -6.24 -1.31 17.00
N THR A 289 -5.84 -1.43 18.26
CA THR A 289 -4.45 -1.27 18.70
C THR A 289 -3.75 -2.63 18.75
N ALA A 290 -2.47 -2.71 18.37
CA ALA A 290 -1.68 -3.92 18.59
C ALA A 290 -1.60 -4.31 20.09
N PRO A 291 -1.50 -3.35 21.03
CA PRO A 291 -1.56 -3.63 22.46
C PRO A 291 -2.81 -4.35 22.95
N SER A 292 -4.01 -4.00 22.44
CA SER A 292 -5.26 -4.72 22.79
C SER A 292 -5.18 -6.21 22.44
N GLN A 293 -4.37 -6.56 21.44
CA GLN A 293 -4.13 -7.94 20.98
C GLN A 293 -2.86 -8.58 21.58
N GLY A 294 -2.32 -7.99 22.65
CA GLY A 294 -1.19 -8.53 23.41
C GLY A 294 0.19 -8.30 22.78
N ARG A 295 0.33 -7.33 21.87
CA ARG A 295 1.60 -7.01 21.19
C ARG A 295 1.92 -5.52 21.30
N SER A 296 3.18 -5.13 21.48
CA SER A 296 3.52 -3.69 21.41
C SER A 296 3.40 -3.10 19.99
N LEU A 297 3.69 -3.91 18.98
CA LEU A 297 3.54 -3.62 17.55
C LEU A 297 3.13 -4.93 16.86
N ALA A 298 2.34 -4.83 15.80
CA ALA A 298 2.00 -5.95 14.93
C ALA A 298 1.87 -5.44 13.48
N SER A 299 2.06 -6.32 12.50
CA SER A 299 1.80 -5.97 11.10
C SER A 299 0.29 -5.76 10.89
N LEU A 300 -0.10 -4.96 9.90
CA LEU A 300 -1.51 -4.61 9.69
C LEU A 300 -2.34 -5.87 9.40
N SER A 301 -1.79 -6.78 8.59
CA SER A 301 -2.40 -8.08 8.28
C SER A 301 -2.67 -8.92 9.53
N ASN A 302 -1.74 -8.95 10.49
CA ASN A 302 -1.90 -9.69 11.74
C ASN A 302 -2.99 -9.10 12.64
N ILE A 303 -3.11 -7.76 12.68
CA ILE A 303 -4.14 -7.09 13.47
C ILE A 303 -5.53 -7.38 12.87
N ALA A 304 -5.68 -7.22 11.55
CA ALA A 304 -6.94 -7.52 10.86
C ALA A 304 -7.36 -8.96 10.99
N LYS A 305 -6.43 -9.91 10.78
CA LYS A 305 -6.74 -11.34 10.89
C LYS A 305 -7.28 -11.71 12.27
N LYS A 306 -6.69 -11.14 13.33
CA LYS A 306 -7.17 -11.34 14.70
C LYS A 306 -8.52 -10.67 14.96
N ALA A 307 -8.76 -9.49 14.37
CA ALA A 307 -10.02 -8.78 14.44
C ALA A 307 -11.11 -9.34 13.50
N LYS A 308 -10.73 -10.29 12.64
CA LYS A 308 -11.54 -10.81 11.51
C LYS A 308 -12.14 -9.68 10.68
N ALA A 309 -11.34 -8.65 10.43
CA ALA A 309 -11.75 -7.49 9.66
C ALA A 309 -11.80 -7.83 8.16
N GLU A 310 -12.82 -7.32 7.45
CA GLU A 310 -12.89 -7.40 5.99
C GLU A 310 -11.79 -6.56 5.33
N GLY A 311 -11.46 -5.42 5.93
CA GLY A 311 -10.42 -4.54 5.41
C GLY A 311 -9.71 -3.79 6.52
N GLY A 312 -8.59 -3.18 6.15
CA GLY A 312 -7.77 -2.41 7.09
C GLY A 312 -6.80 -1.49 6.36
N ILE A 313 -6.43 -0.41 7.03
CA ILE A 313 -5.45 0.56 6.55
C ILE A 313 -4.64 1.09 7.74
N ASN A 314 -3.39 1.50 7.52
CA ASN A 314 -2.61 2.14 8.56
C ASN A 314 -3.21 3.49 9.01
N GLY A 315 -2.84 3.92 10.22
CA GLY A 315 -3.34 5.15 10.83
C GLY A 315 -2.38 6.34 10.77
N GLY A 316 -2.45 7.19 11.79
CA GLY A 316 -1.54 8.34 11.99
C GLY A 316 -0.16 7.93 12.51
N PHE A 317 0.69 8.94 12.74
CA PHE A 317 2.11 8.78 13.03
C PHE A 317 2.40 8.05 14.35
N PHE A 318 3.59 7.48 14.47
CA PHE A 318 4.06 6.84 15.70
C PHE A 318 5.58 6.96 15.88
N ALA A 319 6.05 6.88 17.13
CA ALA A 319 7.47 6.74 17.47
C ALA A 319 7.63 5.90 18.73
N SER A 320 8.78 5.22 18.86
CA SER A 320 9.09 4.39 20.04
C SER A 320 7.95 3.41 20.40
N LYS A 321 7.30 2.84 19.37
CA LYS A 321 6.17 1.91 19.47
C LYS A 321 4.85 2.49 19.98
N LYS A 322 4.70 3.82 20.00
CA LYS A 322 3.50 4.50 20.50
C LYS A 322 2.97 5.51 19.47
N PRO A 323 1.65 5.69 19.37
CA PRO A 323 1.08 6.76 18.56
C PRO A 323 1.66 8.14 18.92
N ILE A 324 1.78 9.01 17.91
CA ILE A 324 2.07 10.43 18.08
C ILE A 324 0.79 11.21 17.80
N GLY A 325 0.33 11.94 18.82
CA GLY A 325 -0.88 12.73 18.72
C GLY A 325 -2.12 12.00 19.19
N THR A 326 -3.23 12.71 19.13
CA THR A 326 -4.55 12.27 19.57
C THR A 326 -4.90 10.92 18.98
N LEU A 327 -5.28 10.00 19.85
CA LEU A 327 -5.98 8.77 19.50
C LEU A 327 -7.12 8.60 20.49
N LEU A 328 -8.34 8.55 19.99
CA LEU A 328 -9.57 8.37 20.76
C LEU A 328 -10.29 7.14 20.21
N ILE A 329 -10.68 6.22 21.08
CA ILE A 329 -11.38 4.98 20.72
C ILE A 329 -12.63 4.91 21.60
N ASP A 330 -13.81 4.89 20.98
CA ASP A 330 -15.11 4.89 21.66
C ASP A 330 -15.26 5.94 22.78
N GLY A 331 -14.76 7.15 22.55
CA GLY A 331 -14.77 8.25 23.52
C GLY A 331 -13.67 8.17 24.59
N GLU A 332 -12.90 7.09 24.63
CA GLU A 332 -11.79 6.92 25.57
C GLU A 332 -10.46 7.41 24.97
N PRO A 333 -9.69 8.25 25.68
CA PRO A 333 -8.41 8.73 25.19
C PRO A 333 -7.33 7.65 25.33
N VAL A 334 -6.67 7.33 24.22
CA VAL A 334 -5.59 6.33 24.12
C VAL A 334 -4.22 6.98 23.94
N SER A 335 -4.15 8.12 23.25
CA SER A 335 -2.91 8.88 23.06
C SER A 335 -3.18 10.39 23.17
N PRO A 336 -2.27 11.16 23.81
CA PRO A 336 -2.48 12.59 24.01
C PRO A 336 -2.23 13.36 22.72
N SER A 337 -2.81 14.56 22.62
CA SER A 337 -2.60 15.46 21.50
C SER A 337 -1.13 15.86 21.31
N TYR A 338 -0.71 16.01 20.06
CA TYR A 338 0.62 16.49 19.70
C TYR A 338 0.52 17.84 19.04
N THR A 339 0.89 18.89 19.76
CA THR A 339 0.76 20.29 19.31
C THR A 339 -0.67 20.58 18.85
N SER A 340 -0.86 21.47 17.87
CA SER A 340 -2.17 21.81 17.30
C SER A 340 -2.34 21.20 15.90
N ARG A 341 -1.92 19.93 15.72
CA ARG A 341 -2.04 19.21 14.44
C ARG A 341 -3.49 18.87 14.11
N SER A 342 -3.73 18.79 12.81
CA SER A 342 -5.01 18.38 12.24
C SER A 342 -5.33 16.92 12.54
N ALA A 343 -6.62 16.66 12.70
CA ALA A 343 -7.18 15.36 13.03
C ALA A 343 -8.45 15.09 12.23
N ILE A 344 -8.75 13.81 12.12
CA ILE A 344 -10.06 13.30 11.74
C ILE A 344 -10.70 12.67 12.98
N GLY A 345 -11.99 12.92 13.17
CA GLY A 345 -12.83 12.20 14.11
C GLY A 345 -14.10 11.72 13.45
N TRP A 346 -14.71 10.67 13.97
CA TRP A 346 -16.02 10.22 13.51
C TRP A 346 -16.90 9.72 14.64
N SER A 347 -18.20 9.82 14.44
CA SER A 347 -19.20 9.29 15.39
C SER A 347 -19.44 7.79 15.20
N ASP A 348 -20.22 7.21 16.11
CA ASP A 348 -20.83 5.87 16.01
C ASP A 348 -21.90 5.75 14.91
N LYS A 349 -22.07 6.79 14.09
CA LYS A 349 -22.90 6.80 12.88
C LYS A 349 -22.09 7.05 11.60
N GLY A 350 -20.76 7.16 11.73
CA GLY A 350 -19.87 7.46 10.61
C GLY A 350 -19.85 8.92 10.16
N GLU A 351 -20.44 9.85 10.91
CA GLU A 351 -20.32 11.29 10.62
C GLU A 351 -18.87 11.73 10.84
N ALA A 352 -18.24 12.34 9.84
CA ALA A 352 -16.82 12.71 9.87
C ALA A 352 -16.60 14.18 10.26
N PHE A 353 -15.58 14.43 11.07
CA PHE A 353 -15.20 15.74 11.61
C PHE A 353 -13.72 16.01 11.38
N PHE A 354 -13.38 17.12 10.72
CA PHE A 354 -12.00 17.48 10.38
C PHE A 354 -11.61 18.81 11.04
N GLY A 355 -10.66 18.79 11.95
CA GLY A 355 -10.31 19.96 12.76
C GLY A 355 -8.98 19.82 13.48
N ASN A 356 -8.72 20.73 14.42
CA ASN A 356 -7.57 20.61 15.31
C ASN A 356 -7.82 19.50 16.33
N GLY A 357 -6.90 18.54 16.40
CA GLY A 357 -7.02 17.36 17.27
C GLY A 357 -6.71 17.59 18.74
N GLU A 358 -6.45 18.81 19.20
CA GLU A 358 -6.09 19.10 20.58
C GLU A 358 -7.28 18.91 21.54
N PHE A 359 -7.09 18.12 22.58
CA PHE A 359 -8.05 17.92 23.66
C PHE A 359 -7.37 17.92 25.04
N ARG A 360 -8.17 18.15 26.08
CA ARG A 360 -7.79 17.85 27.48
C ARG A 360 -8.72 16.80 28.07
N ILE A 361 -8.20 16.01 29.00
CA ILE A 361 -8.98 14.99 29.72
C ILE A 361 -9.49 15.61 31.01
N VAL A 362 -10.76 15.38 31.32
CA VAL A 362 -11.37 15.79 32.58
C VAL A 362 -12.13 14.63 33.22
N LEU A 363 -12.12 14.59 34.55
CA LEU A 363 -13.11 13.87 35.33
C LEU A 363 -14.30 14.79 35.53
N ARG A 364 -15.51 14.32 35.21
CA ARG A 364 -16.74 15.08 35.43
C ARG A 364 -17.69 14.35 36.37
N LYS A 365 -18.23 15.12 37.32
CA LYS A 365 -19.32 14.71 38.21
C LYS A 365 -20.28 15.88 38.38
N GLU A 366 -21.44 15.80 37.74
CA GLU A 366 -22.39 16.92 37.69
C GLU A 366 -21.67 18.21 37.19
N ASN A 367 -21.64 19.27 38.00
CA ASN A 367 -20.96 20.53 37.68
C ASN A 367 -19.47 20.55 38.09
N TRP A 368 -18.96 19.48 38.71
CA TRP A 368 -17.56 19.38 39.12
C TRP A 368 -16.69 18.85 38.00
N ILE A 369 -15.58 19.52 37.76
CA ILE A 369 -14.61 19.20 36.71
C ILE A 369 -13.22 19.15 37.35
N ALA A 370 -12.49 18.06 37.15
CA ALA A 370 -11.09 17.95 37.53
C ALA A 370 -10.23 17.54 36.33
N PRO A 371 -9.20 18.32 35.95
CA PRO A 371 -8.34 17.97 34.81
C PRO A 371 -7.46 16.75 35.13
N VAL A 372 -7.26 15.89 34.14
CA VAL A 372 -6.31 14.78 34.18
C VAL A 372 -5.16 15.08 33.22
N PRO A 373 -4.02 15.58 33.70
CA PRO A 373 -2.97 16.15 32.83
C PRO A 373 -2.13 15.10 32.10
N LEU A 374 -2.21 13.83 32.48
CA LEU A 374 -1.32 12.77 31.99
C LEU A 374 -2.12 11.58 31.49
N LEU A 375 -1.68 11.03 30.36
CA LEU A 375 -2.23 9.83 29.75
C LEU A 375 -1.11 8.81 29.53
N ASN A 376 -1.35 7.57 29.95
CA ASN A 376 -0.45 6.42 29.81
C ASN A 376 0.98 6.66 30.29
N THR A 377 1.12 7.54 31.30
CA THR A 377 2.39 8.00 31.86
C THR A 377 2.26 8.11 33.38
N MET A 378 3.33 7.81 34.09
CA MET A 378 3.33 7.85 35.56
C MET A 378 3.03 9.27 36.09
N PRO A 379 2.13 9.43 37.07
CA PRO A 379 1.88 10.73 37.66
C PRO A 379 3.07 11.19 38.53
N PRO A 380 3.53 12.45 38.44
CA PRO A 380 4.40 13.06 39.44
C PRO A 380 3.62 13.30 40.75
N GLN A 381 4.29 13.88 41.75
CA GLN A 381 3.61 14.26 43.00
C GLN A 381 2.46 15.25 42.72
N ASN A 382 1.38 15.15 43.49
CA ASN A 382 0.24 16.09 43.44
C ASN A 382 -0.48 16.11 42.07
N SER A 383 -0.54 14.97 41.39
CA SER A 383 -1.05 14.87 40.03
C SER A 383 -1.94 13.65 39.82
N LEU A 384 -2.65 13.66 38.69
CA LEU A 384 -3.50 12.59 38.18
C LEU A 384 -2.93 12.07 36.86
N ALA A 385 -3.09 10.77 36.62
CA ALA A 385 -2.82 10.15 35.32
C ALA A 385 -3.90 9.13 35.00
N LEU A 386 -4.32 9.09 33.74
CA LEU A 386 -5.21 8.07 33.22
C LEU A 386 -4.40 7.02 32.46
N PHE A 387 -4.78 5.75 32.56
CA PHE A 387 -4.24 4.67 31.74
C PHE A 387 -5.38 3.96 31.03
N SER A 388 -5.25 3.85 29.71
CA SER A 388 -6.21 3.15 28.87
C SER A 388 -5.83 1.68 28.72
N SER A 389 -6.83 0.81 28.64
CA SER A 389 -6.65 -0.60 28.30
C SER A 389 -6.06 -0.81 26.90
N GLU A 390 -6.34 0.12 25.98
CA GLU A 390 -5.83 0.13 24.61
C GLU A 390 -4.33 0.50 24.49
N ALA A 391 -3.73 1.02 25.56
CA ALA A 391 -2.30 1.36 25.56
C ALA A 391 -1.40 0.16 25.94
N GLY A 392 -2.02 -0.97 26.33
CA GLY A 392 -1.34 -2.16 26.80
C GLY A 392 -0.77 -2.02 28.22
N PRO A 393 0.17 -2.90 28.59
CA PRO A 393 0.63 -2.97 29.96
C PRO A 393 1.48 -1.76 30.37
N LEU A 394 1.31 -1.33 31.62
CA LEU A 394 2.14 -0.32 32.26
C LEU A 394 3.61 -0.76 32.22
N ALA A 395 4.48 0.14 31.75
CA ALA A 395 5.91 -0.11 31.62
C ALA A 395 6.57 -0.42 32.97
N ARG A 396 6.08 0.18 34.06
CA ARG A 396 6.53 0.00 35.44
C ARG A 396 5.32 0.02 36.38
N PRO A 397 5.40 -0.58 37.57
CA PRO A 397 4.39 -0.40 38.61
C PRO A 397 4.18 1.07 38.95
N LEU A 398 2.96 1.42 39.39
CA LEU A 398 2.69 2.74 39.92
C LEU A 398 3.56 3.01 41.16
N PRO A 399 3.95 4.28 41.43
CA PRO A 399 4.64 4.65 42.65
C PRO A 399 3.89 4.20 43.91
N GLN A 400 4.61 3.76 44.94
CA GLN A 400 4.03 3.18 46.16
C GLN A 400 3.11 4.13 46.94
N ASP A 401 3.30 5.44 46.77
CA ASP A 401 2.51 6.51 47.38
C ASP A 401 1.31 6.96 46.51
N SER A 402 1.02 6.22 45.43
CA SER A 402 -0.17 6.46 44.61
C SER A 402 -1.41 5.81 45.23
N GLN A 403 -2.59 6.26 44.82
CA GLN A 403 -3.83 5.49 44.85
C GLN A 403 -4.30 5.22 43.43
N ALA A 404 -4.94 4.08 43.22
CA ALA A 404 -5.38 3.65 41.90
C ALA A 404 -6.87 3.30 41.94
N PHE A 405 -7.61 3.82 40.97
CA PHE A 405 -9.04 3.66 40.84
C PHE A 405 -9.34 3.05 39.48
N LEU A 406 -10.08 1.95 39.45
CA LEU A 406 -10.57 1.34 38.22
C LEU A 406 -11.95 1.93 37.90
N LEU A 407 -12.08 2.50 36.72
CA LEU A 407 -13.30 3.09 36.19
C LEU A 407 -13.86 2.15 35.12
N THR A 408 -15.07 1.65 35.33
CA THR A 408 -15.77 0.74 34.42
C THR A 408 -17.21 1.22 34.28
N ASN A 409 -17.63 1.62 33.08
CA ASN A 409 -18.97 2.16 32.82
C ASN A 409 -19.40 3.26 33.81
N GLY A 410 -18.47 4.16 34.15
CA GLY A 410 -18.69 5.26 35.10
C GLY A 410 -18.69 4.85 36.58
N HIS A 411 -18.61 3.56 36.91
CA HIS A 411 -18.46 3.08 38.28
C HIS A 411 -16.98 3.05 38.67
N VAL A 412 -16.68 3.57 39.86
CA VAL A 412 -15.30 3.63 40.37
C VAL A 412 -15.10 2.61 41.49
N SER A 413 -14.01 1.84 41.38
CA SER A 413 -13.54 0.94 42.44
C SER A 413 -12.08 1.23 42.79
N GLU A 414 -11.79 1.43 44.07
CA GLU A 414 -10.41 1.62 44.55
C GLU A 414 -9.67 0.29 44.57
N LEU A 415 -8.42 0.27 44.09
CA LEU A 415 -7.58 -0.92 44.07
C LEU A 415 -6.70 -0.97 45.32
N ASN A 416 -6.96 -1.93 46.20
CA ASN A 416 -6.13 -2.19 47.38
C ASN A 416 -4.81 -2.89 46.99
N GLY A 417 -3.66 -2.38 47.45
CA GLY A 417 -2.35 -3.04 47.29
C GLY A 417 -1.73 -2.87 45.90
N ILE A 418 -1.20 -1.69 45.62
CA ILE A 418 -0.73 -1.25 44.29
C ILE A 418 0.61 -1.90 43.88
N SER A 419 1.29 -2.57 44.83
CA SER A 419 2.70 -2.94 44.70
C SER A 419 3.01 -4.27 43.98
N LYS A 420 2.04 -5.08 43.52
CA LYS A 420 2.41 -6.42 42.97
C LYS A 420 1.72 -7.04 41.74
N ALA A 421 0.63 -6.56 41.11
CA ALA A 421 0.01 -7.40 40.07
C ALA A 421 -0.66 -6.76 38.84
N LYS A 422 -1.34 -5.61 38.94
CA LYS A 422 -2.13 -5.11 37.79
C LYS A 422 -1.34 -4.11 36.94
N ARG A 423 -0.37 -4.66 36.18
CA ARG A 423 0.27 -3.94 35.07
C ARG A 423 -0.65 -3.84 33.85
N ILE A 424 -1.78 -4.52 33.86
CA ILE A 424 -2.73 -4.54 32.75
C ILE A 424 -4.02 -3.88 33.26
N VAL A 425 -4.50 -2.90 32.49
CA VAL A 425 -5.83 -2.34 32.69
C VAL A 425 -6.82 -3.31 32.02
N PRO A 426 -7.83 -3.82 32.74
CA PRO A 426 -8.87 -4.66 32.14
C PRO A 426 -9.52 -4.00 30.92
N SER A 427 -9.87 -4.79 29.91
CA SER A 427 -10.61 -4.32 28.73
C SER A 427 -11.94 -3.67 29.15
N GLY A 428 -12.34 -2.61 28.44
CA GLY A 428 -13.53 -1.80 28.76
C GLY A 428 -13.42 -1.03 30.08
N SER A 429 -12.19 -0.82 30.58
CA SER A 429 -11.94 -0.04 31.79
C SER A 429 -10.78 0.94 31.61
N LEU A 430 -10.80 1.99 32.43
CA LEU A 430 -9.72 2.94 32.58
C LEU A 430 -9.14 2.85 33.99
N LEU A 431 -7.83 3.03 34.12
CA LEU A 431 -7.17 3.11 35.41
C LEU A 431 -6.78 4.58 35.69
N LEU A 432 -7.38 5.17 36.70
CA LEU A 432 -7.02 6.49 37.20
C LEU A 432 -6.03 6.35 38.36
N ALA A 433 -4.82 6.85 38.17
CA ALA A 433 -3.81 6.92 39.22
C ALA A 433 -3.70 8.35 39.77
N ALA A 434 -3.68 8.47 41.09
CA ALA A 434 -3.60 9.74 41.79
C ALA A 434 -2.45 9.73 42.79
N ARG A 435 -1.70 10.83 42.92
CA ARG A 435 -0.63 10.99 43.91
C ARG A 435 -0.76 12.30 44.66
N GLY A 436 -0.44 12.29 45.95
CA GLY A 436 -0.49 13.48 46.81
C GLY A 436 -1.88 14.14 46.82
N THR A 437 -1.95 15.45 46.56
CA THR A 437 -3.22 16.20 46.50
C THR A 437 -4.19 15.67 45.43
N GLY A 438 -3.71 15.01 44.38
CA GLY A 438 -4.57 14.35 43.38
C GLY A 438 -5.51 13.31 44.01
N ILE A 439 -5.07 12.63 45.07
CA ILE A 439 -5.90 11.67 45.80
C ILE A 439 -7.13 12.36 46.41
N GLN A 440 -6.92 13.55 46.99
CA GLN A 440 -7.99 14.33 47.61
C GLN A 440 -9.00 14.80 46.56
N VAL A 441 -8.53 15.18 45.37
CA VAL A 441 -9.39 15.54 44.23
C VAL A 441 -10.32 14.39 43.87
N VAL A 442 -9.77 13.18 43.68
CA VAL A 442 -10.59 12.00 43.33
C VAL A 442 -11.58 11.67 44.44
N ARG A 443 -11.14 11.64 45.71
CA ARG A 443 -12.02 11.35 46.85
C ARG A 443 -13.16 12.35 46.98
N SER A 444 -12.89 13.64 46.80
CA SER A 444 -13.92 14.69 46.83
C SER A 444 -14.99 14.50 45.76
N LEU A 445 -14.61 14.00 44.58
CA LEU A 445 -15.57 13.66 43.52
C LEU A 445 -16.38 12.40 43.87
N LEU A 446 -15.74 11.38 44.45
CA LEU A 446 -16.39 10.13 44.86
C LEU A 446 -17.37 10.32 46.04
N GLU A 447 -17.12 11.29 46.92
CA GLU A 447 -18.07 11.69 47.98
C GLU A 447 -19.40 12.20 47.41
N LYS A 448 -19.42 12.67 46.17
CA LYS A 448 -20.65 13.03 45.43
C LYS A 448 -21.34 11.82 44.80
N GLY A 449 -20.84 10.61 45.04
CA GLY A 449 -21.39 9.34 44.56
C GLY A 449 -20.99 8.97 43.13
N ASN A 450 -21.45 7.80 42.67
CA ASN A 450 -21.31 7.34 41.28
C ASN A 450 -22.50 7.82 40.41
N PRO A 451 -22.37 7.87 39.07
CA PRO A 451 -21.17 7.59 38.26
C PRO A 451 -20.21 8.80 38.18
N LEU A 452 -18.94 8.53 37.88
CA LEU A 452 -17.90 9.51 37.53
C LEU A 452 -17.51 9.31 36.06
N SER A 453 -17.64 10.33 35.21
CA SER A 453 -17.26 10.23 33.80
C SER A 453 -15.82 10.70 33.57
N VAL A 454 -15.16 10.04 32.62
CA VAL A 454 -13.95 10.55 31.97
C VAL A 454 -14.39 11.13 30.63
N GLU A 455 -14.06 12.39 30.40
CA GLU A 455 -14.44 13.09 29.18
C GLU A 455 -13.23 13.75 28.54
N VAL A 456 -13.28 13.87 27.22
CA VAL A 456 -12.36 14.71 26.45
C VAL A 456 -13.06 16.02 26.11
N GLU A 457 -12.42 17.13 26.46
CA GLU A 457 -12.84 18.47 26.06
C GLU A 457 -11.95 18.92 24.91
N TRP A 458 -12.55 19.03 23.73
CA TRP A 458 -11.85 19.43 22.51
C TRP A 458 -11.61 20.93 22.48
N ARG A 459 -10.44 21.33 21.98
CA ARG A 459 -10.15 22.74 21.69
C ARG A 459 -10.95 23.24 20.49
N ASP A 460 -11.12 22.38 19.48
CA ASP A 460 -11.91 22.66 18.29
C ASP A 460 -13.33 22.08 18.44
N PRO A 461 -14.38 22.91 18.52
CA PRO A 461 -15.75 22.44 18.71
C PRO A 461 -16.23 21.47 17.62
N VAL A 462 -15.66 21.52 16.41
CA VAL A 462 -16.00 20.58 15.32
C VAL A 462 -15.74 19.13 15.73
N MET A 463 -14.76 18.88 16.60
CA MET A 463 -14.38 17.55 17.04
C MET A 463 -15.25 17.01 18.17
N GLN A 464 -16.15 17.82 18.77
CA GLN A 464 -16.86 17.49 20.01
C GLN A 464 -17.71 16.21 19.93
N LYS A 465 -18.20 15.85 18.75
CA LYS A 465 -19.03 14.66 18.49
C LYS A 465 -18.22 13.41 18.15
N SER A 466 -16.89 13.49 18.15
CA SER A 466 -16.03 12.36 17.80
C SER A 466 -16.10 11.28 18.87
N LYS A 467 -16.45 10.07 18.45
CA LYS A 467 -16.31 8.84 19.23
C LYS A 467 -14.96 8.19 18.97
N PHE A 468 -14.53 8.23 17.72
CA PHE A 468 -13.20 7.83 17.30
C PHE A 468 -12.48 9.05 16.78
N ALA A 469 -11.17 9.14 17.00
CA ALA A 469 -10.37 10.20 16.40
C ALA A 469 -8.91 9.79 16.31
N LEU A 470 -8.22 10.30 15.30
CA LEU A 470 -6.78 10.21 15.18
C LEU A 470 -6.19 11.51 14.63
N GLN A 471 -5.06 11.92 15.19
CA GLN A 471 -4.24 12.99 14.62
C GLN A 471 -3.38 12.45 13.48
N GLY A 472 -3.31 13.24 12.42
CA GLY A 472 -2.41 13.02 11.29
C GLY A 472 -1.70 14.32 10.97
N GLY A 473 -1.90 14.77 9.75
CA GLY A 473 -1.45 16.05 9.25
C GLY A 473 -0.37 15.92 8.17
N PRO A 474 -0.15 17.01 7.40
CA PRO A 474 -0.95 18.24 7.45
C PRO A 474 -2.34 18.04 6.82
N MET A 475 -3.30 18.88 7.19
CA MET A 475 -4.52 19.03 6.39
C MET A 475 -4.12 19.53 5.01
N LEU A 476 -4.62 18.89 3.95
CA LEU A 476 -4.30 19.24 2.57
C LEU A 476 -5.42 20.06 1.94
N LEU A 477 -6.66 19.61 2.11
CA LEU A 477 -7.87 20.30 1.66
C LEU A 477 -8.86 20.41 2.81
N LYS A 478 -9.58 21.53 2.86
CA LYS A 478 -10.75 21.68 3.73
C LYS A 478 -11.82 22.45 2.97
N ASP A 479 -12.99 21.84 2.83
CA ASP A 479 -14.15 22.42 2.16
C ASP A 479 -13.84 22.90 0.72
N GLY A 480 -12.97 22.16 0.01
CA GLY A 480 -12.51 22.47 -1.35
C GLY A 480 -11.32 23.42 -1.41
N GLU A 481 -10.87 23.97 -0.28
CA GLU A 481 -9.76 24.93 -0.23
C GLU A 481 -8.45 24.27 0.19
N LEU A 482 -7.39 24.55 -0.58
CA LEU A 482 -6.03 24.12 -0.28
C LEU A 482 -5.51 24.79 1.01
N GLN A 483 -4.98 23.96 1.90
CA GLN A 483 -4.41 24.41 3.16
C GLN A 483 -2.90 24.66 3.04
N SER A 484 -2.42 25.76 3.61
CA SER A 484 -1.01 26.19 3.50
C SER A 484 -0.17 25.89 4.76
N LYS A 485 -0.82 25.51 5.86
CA LYS A 485 -0.13 25.24 7.13
C LYS A 485 0.68 23.96 7.03
N ASN A 486 1.96 24.04 7.36
CA ASN A 486 2.86 22.88 7.33
C ASN A 486 2.75 22.01 8.60
N GLU A 487 2.09 22.46 9.67
CA GLU A 487 1.91 21.74 10.94
C GLU A 487 3.20 21.13 11.54
N GLY A 488 4.35 21.78 11.29
CA GLY A 488 5.66 21.32 11.75
C GLY A 488 6.25 20.14 10.96
N PHE A 489 5.69 19.79 9.80
CA PHE A 489 6.21 18.74 8.93
C PHE A 489 7.40 19.23 8.08
N SER A 490 8.39 18.35 7.92
CA SER A 490 9.66 18.64 7.23
C SER A 490 9.47 18.98 5.74
N VAL A 491 10.45 19.69 5.16
CA VAL A 491 10.42 20.01 3.72
C VAL A 491 10.43 18.75 2.86
N ASN A 492 11.21 17.73 3.23
CA ASN A 492 11.29 16.47 2.48
C ASN A 492 9.93 15.76 2.45
N LEU A 493 9.28 15.62 3.60
CA LEU A 493 7.95 14.99 3.66
C LEU A 493 6.95 15.73 2.78
N ARG A 494 7.00 17.06 2.73
CA ARG A 494 6.03 17.87 1.97
C ARG A 494 6.28 17.89 0.46
N ASN A 495 7.55 17.99 0.05
CA ASN A 495 7.93 18.34 -1.32
C ASN A 495 8.48 17.17 -2.15
N GLN A 496 8.74 16.02 -1.55
CA GLN A 496 9.19 14.83 -2.28
C GLN A 496 8.04 13.85 -2.52
N LYS A 497 8.20 13.01 -3.56
CA LYS A 497 7.27 11.94 -3.87
C LYS A 497 7.50 10.77 -2.93
N HIS A 498 6.44 10.36 -2.24
CA HIS A 498 6.47 9.23 -1.33
C HIS A 498 5.18 8.41 -1.46
N PRO A 499 5.19 7.16 -1.00
CA PRO A 499 3.97 6.46 -0.64
C PRO A 499 3.20 7.29 0.38
N ARG A 500 1.88 7.38 0.23
CA ARG A 500 1.02 8.19 1.10
C ARG A 500 -0.12 7.36 1.64
N THR A 501 -0.57 7.72 2.83
CA THR A 501 -1.84 7.31 3.39
C THR A 501 -2.64 8.56 3.66
N LEU A 502 -3.89 8.59 3.22
CA LEU A 502 -4.76 9.76 3.29
C LEU A 502 -6.13 9.34 3.78
N VAL A 503 -6.83 10.27 4.41
CA VAL A 503 -8.25 10.15 4.71
C VAL A 503 -8.98 11.39 4.23
N GLY A 504 -10.07 11.20 3.51
CA GLY A 504 -10.80 12.30 2.92
C GLY A 504 -12.30 12.09 2.88
N SER A 505 -13.05 13.19 2.79
CA SER A 505 -14.50 13.18 2.70
C SER A 505 -15.00 14.17 1.67
N ASN A 506 -16.16 13.86 1.11
CA ASN A 506 -16.98 14.73 0.25
C ASN A 506 -18.23 15.24 0.98
N GLY A 507 -18.28 15.08 2.31
CA GLY A 507 -19.44 15.38 3.15
C GLY A 507 -20.46 14.26 3.27
N LYS A 508 -20.34 13.17 2.49
CA LYS A 508 -21.24 11.99 2.58
C LYS A 508 -20.53 10.72 2.98
N LYS A 509 -19.36 10.46 2.38
CA LYS A 509 -18.57 9.25 2.65
C LYS A 509 -17.17 9.60 3.12
N LEU A 510 -16.50 8.63 3.71
CA LEU A 510 -15.13 8.72 4.19
C LEU A 510 -14.28 7.71 3.40
N TRP A 511 -13.29 8.22 2.66
CA TRP A 511 -12.35 7.43 1.88
C TRP A 511 -11.02 7.35 2.61
N TRP A 512 -10.50 6.14 2.69
CA TRP A 512 -9.17 5.87 3.19
C TRP A 512 -8.31 5.39 2.03
N VAL A 513 -7.26 6.14 1.72
CA VAL A 513 -6.53 6.01 0.46
C VAL A 513 -5.07 5.69 0.75
N VAL A 514 -4.54 4.68 0.08
CA VAL A 514 -3.11 4.44 -0.04
C VAL A 514 -2.65 4.78 -1.45
N ILE A 515 -1.48 5.39 -1.55
CA ILE A 515 -0.78 5.69 -2.80
C ILE A 515 0.58 5.01 -2.71
N ASP A 516 0.92 4.17 -3.68
CA ASP A 516 2.23 3.53 -3.74
C ASP A 516 3.30 4.51 -4.19
N GLY A 517 4.56 4.25 -3.84
CA GLY A 517 5.68 5.11 -4.20
C GLY A 517 7.04 4.44 -4.07
N ARG A 518 8.10 5.14 -4.50
CA ARG A 518 9.51 4.68 -4.50
C ARG A 518 9.82 3.53 -5.46
N ASP A 519 8.90 3.21 -6.36
CA ASP A 519 9.14 2.26 -7.46
C ASP A 519 8.79 2.95 -8.78
N PRO A 520 9.76 3.50 -9.53
CA PRO A 520 9.45 4.21 -10.77
C PRO A 520 8.83 3.32 -11.84
N TRP A 521 8.95 2.00 -11.75
CA TRP A 521 8.37 1.07 -12.71
C TRP A 521 6.92 0.72 -12.36
N HIS A 522 6.56 0.71 -11.07
CA HIS A 522 5.20 0.47 -10.60
C HIS A 522 4.45 1.77 -10.27
N SER A 523 4.93 2.52 -9.27
CA SER A 523 4.35 3.80 -8.85
C SER A 523 5.41 4.69 -8.21
N ASN A 524 5.55 5.90 -8.73
CA ASN A 524 6.55 6.85 -8.22
C ASN A 524 6.11 7.52 -6.91
N GLY A 525 4.82 7.48 -6.60
CA GLY A 525 4.21 8.20 -5.49
C GLY A 525 4.00 9.67 -5.79
N VAL A 526 3.61 10.41 -4.75
CA VAL A 526 3.16 11.80 -4.88
C VAL A 526 3.69 12.70 -3.78
N THR A 527 3.88 13.96 -4.12
CA THR A 527 4.00 15.06 -3.16
C THR A 527 2.66 15.30 -2.47
N LEU A 528 2.65 16.04 -1.36
CA LEU A 528 1.38 16.40 -0.71
C LEU A 528 0.50 17.29 -1.60
N MET A 529 1.10 18.13 -2.44
CA MET A 529 0.36 18.95 -3.42
C MET A 529 -0.29 18.10 -4.50
N GLU A 530 0.44 17.11 -5.05
CA GLU A 530 -0.12 16.16 -6.01
C GLU A 530 -1.23 15.31 -5.37
N ALA A 531 -1.06 14.88 -4.11
CA ALA A 531 -2.12 14.20 -3.35
C ALA A 531 -3.39 15.06 -3.21
N ALA A 532 -3.25 16.35 -2.92
CA ALA A 532 -4.38 17.28 -2.86
C ALA A 532 -5.11 17.37 -4.21
N ARG A 533 -4.37 17.41 -5.33
CA ARG A 533 -4.96 17.43 -6.69
C ARG A 533 -5.65 16.13 -7.06
N LEU A 534 -5.17 14.98 -6.56
CA LEU A 534 -5.84 13.68 -6.78
C LEU A 534 -7.20 13.60 -6.08
N ALA A 535 -7.43 14.40 -5.02
CA ALA A 535 -8.70 14.44 -4.32
C ALA A 535 -9.88 14.79 -5.25
N ASP A 536 -9.64 15.65 -6.24
CA ASP A 536 -10.63 16.06 -7.23
C ASP A 536 -11.19 14.86 -8.02
N ASN A 537 -10.33 13.90 -8.39
CA ASN A 537 -10.73 12.68 -9.10
C ASN A 537 -11.64 11.76 -8.25
N LEU A 538 -11.54 11.87 -6.93
CA LEU A 538 -12.37 11.14 -5.97
C LEU A 538 -13.59 11.96 -5.50
N GLY A 539 -13.72 13.21 -5.95
CA GLY A 539 -14.73 14.14 -5.46
C GLY A 539 -14.57 14.49 -3.99
N ILE A 540 -13.36 14.36 -3.43
CA ILE A 540 -13.05 14.62 -2.03
C ILE A 540 -12.76 16.12 -1.85
N SER A 541 -13.53 16.78 -0.97
CA SER A 541 -13.39 18.22 -0.70
C SER A 541 -12.58 18.51 0.56
N THR A 542 -12.46 17.55 1.48
CA THR A 542 -11.64 17.66 2.69
C THR A 542 -10.72 16.47 2.76
N LEU A 543 -9.40 16.70 2.88
CA LEU A 543 -8.37 15.67 2.77
C LEU A 543 -7.28 15.91 3.81
N LEU A 544 -7.01 14.89 4.63
CA LEU A 544 -5.99 14.87 5.67
C LEU A 544 -4.91 13.83 5.33
N ASN A 545 -3.65 14.23 5.42
CA ASN A 545 -2.54 13.29 5.32
C ASN A 545 -2.37 12.47 6.62
N LEU A 546 -2.04 11.20 6.50
CA LEU A 546 -1.73 10.28 7.61
C LEU A 546 -0.27 9.81 7.55
N ASP A 547 0.09 8.77 8.32
CA ASP A 547 1.44 8.22 8.26
C ASP A 547 1.68 7.53 6.91
N GLY A 548 2.77 7.88 6.26
CA GLY A 548 3.07 7.46 4.90
C GLY A 548 4.36 6.65 4.81
N GLY A 549 4.99 6.68 3.64
CA GLY A 549 6.24 5.97 3.40
C GLY A 549 6.08 4.47 3.67
N GLY A 550 7.01 3.88 4.40
CA GLY A 550 6.98 2.44 4.73
C GLY A 550 5.82 2.00 5.63
N SER A 551 5.02 2.93 6.18
CA SER A 551 3.79 2.60 6.90
C SER A 551 2.57 2.43 6.00
N SER A 552 2.63 2.91 4.74
CA SER A 552 1.46 2.96 3.85
C SER A 552 1.06 1.55 3.44
N GLU A 553 -0.09 1.11 3.94
CA GLU A 553 -0.57 -0.26 3.75
C GLU A 553 -2.09 -0.32 3.79
N LEU A 554 -2.69 -1.00 2.81
CA LEU A 554 -4.12 -1.32 2.75
C LEU A 554 -4.28 -2.82 2.52
N ILE A 555 -5.15 -3.42 3.32
CA ILE A 555 -5.56 -4.82 3.22
C ILE A 555 -7.05 -4.92 2.96
N TRP A 556 -7.45 -5.91 2.17
CA TRP A 556 -8.86 -6.21 1.89
C TRP A 556 -9.02 -7.70 1.59
N LYS A 557 -9.97 -8.36 2.27
CA LYS A 557 -10.24 -9.80 2.22
C LYS A 557 -8.95 -10.64 2.35
N ASP A 558 -8.17 -10.37 3.40
CA ASP A 558 -6.87 -11.01 3.70
C ASP A 558 -5.72 -10.73 2.70
N TYR A 559 -5.95 -9.92 1.66
CA TYR A 559 -4.92 -9.56 0.70
C TYR A 559 -4.37 -8.16 0.95
N ILE A 560 -3.05 -8.01 0.92
CA ILE A 560 -2.40 -6.70 0.78
C ILE A 560 -2.66 -6.19 -0.64
N ILE A 561 -3.23 -5.00 -0.73
CA ILE A 561 -3.69 -4.41 -1.99
C ILE A 561 -2.60 -3.57 -2.66
N ASN A 562 -1.80 -2.86 -1.90
CA ASN A 562 -0.77 -1.97 -2.44
C ASN A 562 0.63 -2.63 -2.39
N SER A 563 1.57 -2.12 -3.16
CA SER A 563 2.94 -2.64 -3.18
C SER A 563 3.73 -2.10 -1.98
N ILE A 564 4.04 -2.99 -1.03
CA ILE A 564 4.69 -2.59 0.22
C ILE A 564 6.11 -2.05 -0.06
N PRO A 565 6.45 -0.82 0.38
CA PRO A 565 7.81 -0.32 0.26
C PRO A 565 8.81 -1.24 0.98
N GLY A 566 9.81 -1.74 0.25
CA GLY A 566 10.78 -2.70 0.81
C GLY A 566 10.28 -4.15 0.88
N GLY A 567 9.06 -4.44 0.41
CA GLY A 567 8.50 -5.80 0.31
C GLY A 567 8.15 -6.47 1.63
N LYS A 568 8.09 -5.72 2.74
CA LYS A 568 7.77 -6.27 4.07
C LYS A 568 6.95 -5.28 4.88
N GLU A 569 5.83 -5.76 5.44
CA GLU A 569 4.97 -4.95 6.31
C GLU A 569 5.76 -4.33 7.48
N ARG A 570 5.56 -3.03 7.69
CA ARG A 570 6.09 -2.34 8.86
C ARG A 570 5.19 -2.64 10.06
N PRO A 571 5.73 -3.10 11.21
CA PRO A 571 4.91 -3.27 12.40
C PRO A 571 4.38 -1.94 12.94
N LEU A 572 3.08 -1.85 13.18
CA LEU A 572 2.35 -0.65 13.60
C LEU A 572 1.77 -0.80 15.02
N PRO A 573 1.57 0.30 15.76
CA PRO A 573 0.92 0.27 17.07
C PRO A 573 -0.61 0.17 16.98
N TYR A 574 -1.20 0.54 15.84
CA TYR A 574 -2.63 0.46 15.58
C TYR A 574 -2.91 0.56 14.07
N GLY A 575 -4.14 0.24 13.68
CA GLY A 575 -4.67 0.46 12.34
C GLY A 575 -6.16 0.80 12.40
N ILE A 576 -6.72 1.09 11.24
CA ILE A 576 -8.13 1.39 11.03
C ILE A 576 -8.75 0.22 10.29
N PHE A 577 -9.81 -0.37 10.83
CA PHE A 577 -10.36 -1.63 10.35
C PHE A 577 -11.84 -1.53 10.02
N PHE A 578 -12.27 -2.36 9.08
CA PHE A 578 -13.63 -2.34 8.55
C PHE A 578 -14.23 -3.74 8.68
N GLY A 579 -15.46 -3.82 9.19
CA GLY A 579 -16.18 -5.09 9.30
C GLY A 579 -15.54 -6.08 10.27
N SER A 580 -14.97 -5.61 11.38
CA SER A 580 -14.43 -6.45 12.47
C SER A 580 -15.56 -7.02 13.33
N GLU A 581 -15.34 -8.19 13.95
CA GLU A 581 -16.33 -8.85 14.83
C GLU A 581 -16.73 -8.04 16.07
N GLU A 582 -15.97 -6.99 16.42
CA GLU A 582 -16.36 -6.06 17.49
C GLU A 582 -17.47 -5.06 17.05
N GLY A 583 -17.90 -5.08 15.79
CA GLY A 583 -18.93 -4.22 15.22
C GLY A 583 -20.29 -4.87 14.96
N GLU A 584 -20.57 -6.05 15.53
CA GLU A 584 -21.90 -6.69 15.52
C GLU A 584 -22.75 -6.35 16.77
#